data_AF-A0A2S7YBZ5-F1
#
_entry.id   AF-A0A2S7YBZ5-F1
#
_cell.length_a   1.000
_cell.length_b   1.000
_cell.length_c   1.000
_cell.angle_alpha   90.00
_cell.angle_beta   90.00
_cell.angle_gamma   90.00
#
_symmetry.space_group_name_H-M   'P 1'
#
loop_
_entity.id
_entity.type
_entity.pdbx_description
1 polymer ?
#
loop_
_entity_poly.entity_id
_entity_poly.type
_entity_poly.pdbx_seq_one_letter_code
_entity_poly.pdbx_strand_id
1 'polypeptide(L)'
;MPVGIAQVVNGIETAVDYQNFESKRRFMVLGRSPSQCDNGILPSSDTTDDTLPWYDAHRDDKYICIIALGVELHFSERDGEFYIITDSGRHISLGWLTNGTRYVLRFDHLTRPHGSDGLRITIYKYEDAMKSTDREISEAVLKRYEAIAATVISYT
;
A
#
# COMPACT_ATOMS: atom_id res chain seq x y z
N MET A 1 -0.91 -18.79 -10.22
CA MET A 1 -1.95 -17.75 -10.02
C MET A 1 -1.24 -16.43 -9.77
N PRO A 2 -1.71 -15.33 -10.36
CA PRO A 2 -1.09 -14.01 -10.17
C PRO A 2 -1.15 -13.57 -8.70
N VAL A 3 -0.27 -12.66 -8.33
CA VAL A 3 -0.28 -11.97 -7.04
C VAL A 3 -1.26 -10.81 -7.11
N GLY A 4 -1.99 -10.54 -6.02
CA GLY A 4 -2.98 -9.47 -5.97
C GLY A 4 -2.78 -8.49 -4.82
N ILE A 5 -3.26 -7.26 -4.99
CA ILE A 5 -3.54 -6.32 -3.90
C ILE A 5 -4.99 -6.52 -3.49
N ALA A 6 -5.18 -6.98 -2.25
CA ALA A 6 -6.50 -7.15 -1.68
C ALA A 6 -7.10 -5.83 -1.22
N GLN A 7 -6.28 -4.94 -0.66
CA GLN A 7 -6.77 -3.76 0.03
C GLN A 7 -5.66 -2.74 0.20
N VAL A 8 -6.03 -1.47 0.09
CA VAL A 8 -5.20 -0.33 0.49
C VAL A 8 -5.77 0.24 1.78
N VAL A 9 -4.92 0.42 2.79
CA VAL A 9 -5.27 0.93 4.12
C VAL A 9 -4.51 2.22 4.37
N ASN A 10 -5.23 3.23 4.83
CA ASN A 10 -4.71 4.57 5.01
C ASN A 10 -4.61 4.93 6.50
N GLY A 11 -3.39 5.03 7.01
CA GLY A 11 -3.06 5.54 8.34
C GLY A 11 -2.59 7.00 8.37
N ILE A 12 -2.59 7.69 7.23
CA ILE A 12 -2.25 9.12 7.11
C ILE A 12 -3.51 10.00 7.12
N GLU A 13 -3.36 11.29 7.42
CA GLU A 13 -4.46 12.26 7.47
C GLU A 13 -4.89 12.76 6.08
N THR A 14 -4.04 12.61 5.07
CA THR A 14 -4.37 12.93 3.68
C THR A 14 -4.89 11.70 2.95
N ALA A 15 -5.52 11.91 1.79
CA ALA A 15 -5.95 10.80 0.95
C ALA A 15 -4.77 10.01 0.36
N VAL A 16 -5.06 8.76 -0.01
CA VAL A 16 -4.20 7.90 -0.82
C VAL A 16 -4.93 7.58 -2.12
N ASP A 17 -4.35 7.97 -3.24
CA ASP A 17 -4.89 7.66 -4.57
C ASP A 17 -4.30 6.35 -5.09
N TYR A 18 -5.11 5.57 -5.80
CA TYR A 18 -4.73 4.28 -6.35
C TYR A 18 -5.22 4.15 -7.79
N GLN A 19 -4.35 3.66 -8.67
CA GLN A 19 -4.70 3.29 -10.04
C GLN A 19 -3.94 2.03 -10.46
N ASN A 20 -4.64 0.98 -10.87
CA ASN A 20 -4.03 -0.24 -11.39
C ASN A 20 -4.03 -0.28 -12.93
N PHE A 21 -2.89 -0.60 -13.53
CA PHE A 21 -2.76 -0.84 -14.95
C PHE A 21 -3.57 -2.06 -15.45
N GLU A 22 -3.53 -3.20 -14.76
CA GLU A 22 -4.13 -4.47 -15.22
C GLU A 22 -5.67 -4.41 -15.18
N SER A 23 -6.24 -4.01 -14.03
CA SER A 23 -7.70 -3.96 -13.86
C SER A 23 -8.35 -2.65 -14.30
N LYS A 24 -7.55 -1.61 -14.59
CA LYS A 24 -7.99 -0.22 -14.82
C LYS A 24 -8.75 0.40 -13.64
N ARG A 25 -8.81 -0.27 -12.49
CA ARG A 25 -9.49 0.22 -11.29
C ARG A 25 -8.79 1.47 -10.77
N ARG A 26 -9.60 2.44 -10.34
CA ARG A 26 -9.16 3.69 -9.72
C ARG A 26 -10.02 3.97 -8.51
N PHE A 27 -9.40 4.38 -7.41
CA PHE A 27 -10.11 4.83 -6.22
C PHE A 27 -9.21 5.69 -5.35
N MET A 28 -9.82 6.36 -4.39
CA MET A 28 -9.16 7.14 -3.36
C MET A 28 -9.57 6.57 -2.00
N VAL A 29 -8.60 6.33 -1.13
CA VAL A 29 -8.85 6.03 0.28
C VAL A 29 -8.71 7.32 1.07
N LEU A 30 -9.80 7.75 1.71
CA LEU A 30 -9.82 8.99 2.48
C LEU A 30 -8.79 8.96 3.62
N GLY A 31 -8.31 10.14 3.98
CA GLY A 31 -7.46 10.32 5.15
C GLY A 31 -8.19 10.01 6.45
N ARG A 32 -7.41 9.64 7.46
CA ARG A 32 -7.93 9.27 8.77
C ARG A 32 -8.47 10.49 9.52
N SER A 33 -9.72 10.41 9.96
CA SER A 33 -10.35 11.47 10.77
C SER A 33 -9.93 11.40 12.24
N PRO A 34 -10.10 12.48 13.02
CA PRO A 34 -9.80 12.46 14.45
C PRO A 34 -10.53 11.37 15.23
N SER A 35 -11.82 11.14 14.95
CA SER A 35 -12.59 10.08 15.62
C SER A 35 -12.08 8.69 15.25
N GLN A 36 -11.59 8.49 14.03
CA GLN A 36 -10.96 7.22 13.63
C GLN A 36 -9.58 7.04 14.29
N CYS A 37 -8.83 8.11 14.52
CA CYS A 37 -7.61 8.10 15.32
C CYS A 37 -7.88 7.59 16.74
N ASP A 38 -8.84 8.20 17.43
CA ASP A 38 -9.18 7.88 18.82
C ASP A 38 -9.67 6.44 18.99
N ASN A 39 -10.38 5.91 18.00
CA ASN A 39 -10.97 4.56 18.03
C ASN A 39 -10.09 3.47 17.41
N GLY A 40 -8.88 3.78 16.94
CA GLY A 40 -8.02 2.77 16.31
C GLY A 40 -8.59 2.24 14.99
N ILE A 41 -9.37 3.03 14.27
CA ILE A 41 -10.00 2.70 12.98
C ILE A 41 -9.16 3.28 11.85
N LEU A 42 -8.94 2.52 10.78
CA LEU A 42 -8.23 2.94 9.58
C LEU A 42 -9.17 2.94 8.38
N PRO A 43 -9.28 4.06 7.64
CA PRO A 43 -9.87 4.05 6.31
C PRO A 43 -9.20 3.03 5.40
N SER A 44 -9.98 2.41 4.54
CA SER A 44 -9.50 1.40 3.60
C SER A 44 -10.33 1.35 2.32
N SER A 45 -9.77 0.79 1.27
CA SER A 45 -10.52 0.45 0.06
C SER A 45 -11.42 -0.76 0.30
N ASP A 46 -12.45 -0.92 -0.54
CA ASP A 46 -13.20 -2.17 -0.63
C ASP A 46 -12.25 -3.34 -0.99
N THR A 47 -12.35 -4.47 -0.26
CA THR A 47 -11.53 -5.67 -0.50
C THR A 47 -11.74 -6.24 -1.90
N THR A 48 -10.66 -6.63 -2.55
CA THR A 48 -10.59 -7.02 -3.97
C THR A 48 -9.56 -8.11 -4.21
N ASP A 49 -9.37 -8.50 -5.46
CA ASP A 49 -8.22 -9.26 -5.93
C ASP A 49 -7.63 -8.52 -7.14
N ASP A 50 -6.91 -7.43 -6.87
CA ASP A 50 -6.42 -6.56 -7.92
C ASP A 50 -4.99 -6.97 -8.34
N THR A 51 -4.83 -7.51 -9.55
CA THR A 51 -3.57 -8.15 -9.97
C THR A 51 -2.40 -7.17 -9.93
N LEU A 52 -1.29 -7.56 -9.30
CA LEU A 52 -0.02 -6.84 -9.33
C LEU A 52 0.63 -7.05 -10.73
N PRO A 53 0.87 -5.99 -11.52
CA PRO A 53 1.49 -6.12 -12.84
C PRO A 53 2.95 -6.59 -12.72
N TRP A 54 3.41 -7.44 -13.63
CA TRP A 54 4.84 -7.77 -13.73
C TRP A 54 5.63 -6.63 -14.38
N TYR A 55 6.83 -6.36 -13.87
CA TYR A 55 7.72 -5.28 -14.28
C TYR A 55 8.23 -5.48 -15.71
N ASP A 56 8.00 -4.49 -16.57
CA ASP A 56 8.45 -4.49 -17.96
C ASP A 56 9.32 -3.24 -18.24
N ALA A 57 10.62 -3.44 -18.45
CA ALA A 57 11.56 -2.35 -18.71
C ALA A 57 11.27 -1.58 -20.03
N HIS A 58 10.41 -2.11 -20.91
CA HIS A 58 10.01 -1.47 -22.15
C HIS A 58 8.69 -0.71 -22.05
N ARG A 59 8.03 -0.74 -20.88
CA ARG A 59 6.75 -0.07 -20.64
C ARG A 59 6.81 0.78 -19.39
N ASP A 60 6.62 2.07 -19.57
CA ASP A 60 6.57 3.07 -18.52
C ASP A 60 5.18 3.27 -17.91
N ASP A 61 4.18 2.49 -18.32
CA ASP A 61 2.79 2.61 -17.85
C ASP A 61 2.30 1.39 -17.07
N LYS A 62 3.14 0.35 -16.97
CA LYS A 62 2.75 -0.96 -16.47
C LYS A 62 3.05 -1.14 -14.98
N TYR A 63 2.22 -0.49 -14.16
CA TYR A 63 2.33 -0.53 -12.72
C TYR A 63 0.98 -0.27 -12.04
N ILE A 64 0.96 -0.44 -10.73
CA ILE A 64 -0.02 0.22 -9.87
C ILE A 64 0.58 1.56 -9.43
N CYS A 65 -0.09 2.65 -9.75
CA CYS A 65 0.26 3.98 -9.27
C CYS A 65 -0.41 4.21 -7.92
N ILE A 66 0.37 4.61 -6.93
CA ILE A 66 -0.14 5.04 -5.63
C ILE A 66 0.45 6.40 -5.30
N ILE A 67 -0.40 7.38 -4.99
CA ILE A 67 0.03 8.70 -4.52
C ILE A 67 -0.34 8.83 -3.06
N ALA A 68 0.64 9.07 -2.20
CA ALA A 68 0.46 9.23 -0.77
C ALA A 68 1.43 10.31 -0.23
N LEU A 69 0.91 11.29 0.51
CA LEU A 69 1.69 12.45 1.00
C LEU A 69 2.46 13.18 -0.11
N GLY A 70 1.89 13.24 -1.32
CA GLY A 70 2.53 13.86 -2.48
C GLY A 70 3.65 13.03 -3.12
N VAL A 71 3.97 11.85 -2.57
CA VAL A 71 4.92 10.90 -3.16
C VAL A 71 4.19 9.97 -4.12
N GLU A 72 4.63 9.93 -5.37
CA GLU A 72 4.15 8.97 -6.36
C GLU A 72 4.99 7.69 -6.33
N LEU A 73 4.31 6.55 -6.28
CA LEU A 73 4.89 5.22 -6.15
C LEU A 73 4.35 4.30 -7.24
N HIS A 74 5.24 3.62 -7.95
CA HIS A 74 4.88 2.63 -8.96
C HIS A 74 5.21 1.24 -8.44
N PHE A 75 4.16 0.44 -8.19
CA PHE A 75 4.29 -0.94 -7.72
C PHE A 75 4.16 -1.92 -8.89
N SER A 76 5.09 -2.87 -8.93
CA SER A 76 5.10 -4.00 -9.86
C SER A 76 5.71 -5.23 -9.18
N GLU A 77 5.56 -6.39 -9.80
CA GLU A 77 6.31 -7.59 -9.43
C GLU A 77 7.59 -7.67 -10.24
N ARG A 78 8.71 -7.98 -9.59
CA ARG A 78 9.96 -8.31 -10.28
C ARG A 78 10.70 -9.38 -9.50
N ASP A 79 11.11 -10.45 -10.19
CA ASP A 79 11.91 -11.54 -9.62
C ASP A 79 11.29 -12.16 -8.34
N GLY A 80 9.95 -12.16 -8.25
CA GLY A 80 9.22 -12.67 -7.09
C GLY A 80 9.17 -11.74 -5.88
N GLU A 81 9.50 -10.46 -6.03
CA GLU A 81 9.44 -9.44 -4.98
C GLU A 81 8.53 -8.26 -5.37
N PHE A 82 8.07 -7.47 -4.39
CA PHE A 82 7.51 -6.16 -4.73
C PHE A 82 8.62 -5.24 -5.20
N TYR A 83 8.48 -4.73 -6.41
CA TYR A 83 9.36 -3.74 -7.00
C TYR A 83 8.67 -2.39 -7.03
N ILE A 84 9.21 -1.44 -6.27
CA ILE A 84 8.66 -0.09 -6.10
C ILE A 84 9.62 0.91 -6.73
N ILE A 85 9.09 1.78 -7.59
CA ILE A 85 9.81 2.93 -8.14
C ILE A 85 9.18 4.21 -7.59
N THR A 86 10.00 5.13 -7.08
CA THR A 86 9.53 6.47 -6.68
C THR A 86 9.64 7.45 -7.84
N ASP A 87 8.95 8.59 -7.73
CA ASP A 87 9.09 9.77 -8.60
C ASP A 87 10.55 10.17 -8.91
N SER A 88 11.44 10.06 -7.91
CA SER A 88 12.88 10.32 -8.07
C SER A 88 13.64 9.24 -8.83
N GLY A 89 12.96 8.21 -9.36
CA GLY A 89 13.56 7.04 -10.00
C GLY A 89 14.25 6.07 -9.04
N ARG A 90 14.07 6.22 -7.72
CA ARG A 90 14.68 5.31 -6.75
C ARG A 90 13.93 3.98 -6.77
N HIS A 91 14.68 2.90 -6.89
CA HIS A 91 14.15 1.54 -6.84
C HIS A 91 14.26 0.95 -5.44
N ILE A 92 13.19 0.30 -4.99
CA ILE A 92 13.11 -0.40 -3.71
C ILE A 92 12.50 -1.77 -3.99
N SER A 93 13.26 -2.83 -3.75
CA SER A 93 12.72 -4.19 -3.70
C SER A 93 12.31 -4.51 -2.27
N LEU A 94 11.10 -5.03 -2.08
CA LEU A 94 10.51 -5.17 -0.75
C LEU A 94 9.70 -6.46 -0.61
N GLY A 95 10.21 -7.41 0.17
CA GLY A 95 9.45 -8.58 0.60
C GLY A 95 9.16 -9.58 -0.52
N TRP A 96 9.19 -10.86 -0.16
CA TRP A 96 8.93 -11.95 -1.10
C TRP A 96 7.44 -12.14 -1.35
N LEU A 97 7.11 -12.30 -2.62
CA LEU A 97 5.78 -12.66 -3.07
C LEU A 97 5.58 -14.17 -3.00
N THR A 98 4.34 -14.55 -2.77
CA THR A 98 3.87 -15.94 -2.74
C THR A 98 2.80 -16.04 -3.81
N ASN A 99 3.02 -16.88 -4.81
CA ASN A 99 2.10 -17.02 -5.95
C ASN A 99 0.65 -17.29 -5.48
N GLY A 100 -0.32 -16.60 -6.08
CA GLY A 100 -1.74 -16.69 -5.73
C GLY A 100 -2.10 -16.05 -4.39
N THR A 101 -1.15 -15.41 -3.70
CA THR A 101 -1.43 -14.67 -2.46
C THR A 101 -1.88 -13.25 -2.79
N ARG A 102 -2.76 -12.73 -1.94
CA ARG A 102 -3.18 -11.32 -1.97
C ARG A 102 -2.59 -10.57 -0.79
N TYR A 103 -2.37 -9.27 -0.96
CA TYR A 103 -1.64 -8.46 0.00
C TYR A 103 -2.41 -7.20 0.39
N VAL A 104 -2.22 -6.75 1.64
CA VAL A 104 -2.71 -5.47 2.12
C VAL A 104 -1.56 -4.48 2.14
N LEU A 105 -1.75 -3.32 1.52
CA LEU A 105 -0.81 -2.20 1.57
C LEU A 105 -1.29 -1.18 2.61
N ARG A 106 -0.46 -0.89 3.61
CA ARG A 106 -0.74 0.14 4.62
C ARG A 106 0.23 1.30 4.47
N PHE A 107 -0.31 2.50 4.51
CA PHE A 107 0.45 3.75 4.43
C PHE A 107 0.33 4.50 5.75
N ASP A 108 1.45 4.82 6.40
CA ASP A 108 1.49 5.58 7.65
C ASP A 108 2.44 6.78 7.55
N HIS A 109 2.13 7.83 8.29
CA HIS A 109 3.04 8.96 8.46
C HIS A 109 4.13 8.54 9.46
N LEU A 110 5.38 8.91 9.19
CA LEU A 110 6.48 8.67 10.10
C LEU A 110 7.33 9.93 10.28
N THR A 111 7.22 10.54 11.44
CA THR A 111 8.14 11.57 11.90
C THR A 111 9.42 10.90 12.44
N ARG A 112 10.58 11.17 11.83
CA ARG A 112 11.86 10.66 12.34
C ARG A 112 12.37 11.50 13.51
N PRO A 113 13.25 10.95 14.38
CA PRO A 113 13.79 11.66 15.54
C PRO A 113 14.50 13.00 15.24
N HIS A 114 14.91 13.23 13.99
CA HIS A 114 15.57 14.46 13.53
C HIS A 114 14.65 15.41 12.75
N GLY A 115 13.33 15.21 12.81
CA GLY A 115 12.34 16.11 12.21
C GLY A 115 12.13 15.93 10.70
N SER A 116 12.80 14.99 10.05
CA SER A 116 12.46 14.62 8.67
C SER A 116 11.22 13.74 8.67
N ASP A 117 10.18 14.18 7.98
CA ASP A 117 8.99 13.37 7.78
C ASP A 117 9.22 12.29 6.71
N GLY A 118 8.37 11.28 6.73
CA GLY A 118 8.46 10.16 5.81
C GLY A 118 7.15 9.42 5.69
N LEU A 119 7.03 8.70 4.58
CA LEU A 119 5.96 7.78 4.31
C LEU A 119 6.45 6.38 4.66
N ARG A 120 5.79 5.72 5.61
CA ARG A 120 5.99 4.31 5.88
C ARG A 120 5.00 3.50 5.07
N ILE A 121 5.52 2.49 4.37
CA ILE A 121 4.72 1.50 3.65
C ILE A 121 4.91 0.18 4.39
N THR A 122 3.83 -0.47 4.78
CA THR A 122 3.83 -1.79 5.42
C THR A 122 2.98 -2.76 4.61
N ILE A 123 3.50 -3.96 4.37
CA ILE A 123 2.84 -4.98 3.55
C ILE A 123 2.48 -6.18 4.42
N TYR A 124 1.23 -6.63 4.33
CA TYR A 124 0.73 -7.82 5.03
C TYR A 124 0.23 -8.85 4.02
N LYS A 125 0.30 -10.15 4.38
CA LYS A 125 -0.49 -11.16 3.68
C LYS A 125 -1.94 -10.93 4.05
N TYR A 126 -2.82 -10.90 3.06
CA TYR A 126 -4.23 -10.74 3.30
C TYR A 126 -4.78 -12.00 3.97
N GLU A 127 -5.52 -11.77 5.05
CA GLU A 127 -6.28 -12.78 5.79
C GLU A 127 -7.73 -12.31 5.84
N ASP A 128 -8.71 -13.21 5.81
CA ASP A 128 -10.13 -12.82 5.73
C ASP A 128 -10.60 -11.97 6.92
N ALA A 129 -9.92 -12.06 8.06
CA ALA A 129 -10.16 -11.18 9.21
C ALA A 129 -9.85 -9.70 8.91
N MET A 130 -9.02 -9.41 7.90
CA MET A 130 -8.67 -8.06 7.46
C MET A 130 -9.70 -7.45 6.50
N LYS A 131 -10.71 -8.21 6.08
CA LYS A 131 -11.73 -7.72 5.14
C LYS A 131 -12.33 -6.40 5.64
N SER A 132 -12.33 -5.38 4.79
CA SER A 132 -12.94 -4.08 5.10
C SER A 132 -14.42 -4.25 5.40
N THR A 133 -14.92 -3.53 6.41
CA THR A 133 -16.37 -3.34 6.64
C THR A 133 -16.63 -1.85 6.55
N ASP A 134 -17.57 -1.43 5.70
CA ASP A 134 -17.87 -0.02 5.45
C ASP A 134 -16.64 0.83 5.12
N ARG A 135 -15.70 0.26 4.35
CA ARG A 135 -14.42 0.89 3.98
C ARG A 135 -13.53 1.22 5.17
N GLU A 136 -13.68 0.49 6.27
CA GLU A 136 -12.87 0.64 7.46
C GLU A 136 -12.29 -0.71 7.91
N ILE A 137 -11.14 -0.65 8.59
CA ILE A 137 -10.50 -1.78 9.25
C ILE A 137 -9.96 -1.33 10.61
N SER A 138 -10.08 -2.17 11.63
CA SER A 138 -9.46 -1.90 12.92
C SER A 138 -7.95 -2.10 12.87
N GLU A 139 -7.18 -1.16 13.39
CA GLU A 139 -5.73 -1.29 13.54
C GLU A 139 -5.35 -2.50 14.41
N ALA A 140 -6.19 -2.85 15.38
CA ALA A 140 -5.99 -4.01 16.24
C ALA A 140 -6.04 -5.33 15.45
N VAL A 141 -6.79 -5.38 14.35
CA VAL A 141 -6.79 -6.56 13.45
C VAL A 141 -5.43 -6.66 12.77
N LEU A 142 -4.94 -5.61 12.12
CA LEU A 142 -3.65 -5.64 11.43
C LEU A 142 -2.48 -5.96 12.37
N LYS A 143 -2.51 -5.44 13.61
CA LYS A 143 -1.49 -5.71 14.64
C LYS A 143 -1.40 -7.18 15.08
N ARG A 144 -2.41 -8.00 14.80
CA ARG A 144 -2.38 -9.46 15.09
C ARG A 144 -1.60 -10.25 14.05
N TYR A 145 -1.29 -9.65 12.90
CA TYR A 145 -0.63 -10.30 11.79
C TYR A 145 0.77 -9.73 11.59
N GLU A 146 1.72 -10.62 11.28
CA GLU A 146 3.08 -10.22 10.98
C GLU A 146 3.13 -9.51 9.63
N ALA A 147 3.76 -8.33 9.61
CA ALA A 147 4.07 -7.65 8.37
C ALA A 147 5.17 -8.42 7.64
N ILE A 148 5.01 -8.61 6.34
CA ILE A 148 5.99 -9.28 5.50
C ILE A 148 7.21 -8.37 5.30
N ALA A 149 6.94 -7.08 5.16
CA ALA A 149 7.96 -6.08 4.91
C ALA A 149 7.45 -4.68 5.25
N ALA A 150 8.40 -3.78 5.54
CA ALA A 150 8.14 -2.37 5.68
C ALA A 150 9.31 -1.54 5.14
N THR A 151 9.01 -0.38 4.56
CA THR A 151 10.02 0.58 4.13
C THR A 151 9.59 2.00 4.48
N VAL A 152 10.57 2.91 4.55
CA VAL A 152 10.33 4.33 4.80
C VAL A 152 10.92 5.14 3.67
N ILE A 153 10.08 5.92 3.02
CA ILE A 153 10.46 6.88 1.99
C ILE A 153 10.47 8.26 2.62
N SER A 154 11.63 8.90 2.65
CA SER A 154 11.74 10.29 3.08
C SER A 154 11.24 11.20 1.97
N TYR A 155 10.43 12.18 2.33
CA TYR A 155 10.13 13.33 1.51
C TYR A 155 10.65 14.58 2.23
N THR A 156 11.21 15.51 1.48
CA THR A 156 11.77 16.78 1.97
C THR A 156 10.79 17.91 1.76
#